data_AF-A0A078LJ18-F1
#
_entry.id   AF-A0A078LJ18-F1
#
_cell.length_a   1.000
_cell.length_b   1.000
_cell.length_c   1.000
_cell.angle_alpha   90.00
_cell.angle_beta   90.00
_cell.angle_gamma   90.00
#
_symmetry.space_group_name_H-M   'P 1'
#
loop_
_entity.id
_entity.type
_entity.pdbx_description
1 polymer ?
#
loop_
_entity_poly.entity_id
_entity_poly.type
_entity_poly.pdbx_seq_one_letter_code
_entity_poly.pdbx_strand_id
1 'polypeptide(L)'
;MIKRYFVTGTDTEVGKTVASCALLQAAAQSGFRTAGYKPVASGSEMTAQAVQQAGLTLAGWVANDVTPPGNRHAEYMATLTRVITAPLLGEIPWLSGKAESASTGQYLDLTRLKAV
;
A
#
# COMPACT_ATOMS: atom_id res chain seq x y z
N MET A 1 15.32 -12.28 -11.77
CA MET A 1 13.88 -12.62 -11.81
C MET A 1 13.07 -11.33 -11.70
N ILE A 2 12.01 -11.14 -12.49
CA ILE A 2 11.14 -9.95 -12.43
C ILE A 2 10.00 -10.23 -11.44
N LYS A 3 9.84 -9.37 -10.43
CA LYS A 3 8.69 -9.40 -9.51
C LYS A 3 7.62 -8.42 -9.99
N ARG A 4 6.35 -8.82 -9.97
CA ARG A 4 5.21 -7.97 -10.37
C ARG A 4 4.18 -7.98 -9.25
N TYR A 5 3.75 -6.79 -8.83
CA TYR A 5 2.76 -6.60 -7.79
C TYR A 5 1.59 -5.79 -8.34
N PHE A 6 0.37 -6.16 -7.95
CA PHE A 6 -0.83 -5.40 -8.23
C PHE A 6 -1.23 -4.64 -6.97
N VAL A 7 -1.33 -3.31 -7.07
CA VAL A 7 -1.74 -2.45 -5.95
C VAL A 7 -3.23 -2.14 -6.11
N THR A 8 -4.01 -2.49 -5.09
CA THR A 8 -5.44 -2.18 -5.02
C THR A 8 -5.78 -1.47 -3.72
N GLY A 9 -6.93 -0.80 -3.68
CA GLY A 9 -7.43 -0.07 -2.51
C GLY A 9 -8.91 0.21 -2.67
N THR A 10 -9.63 0.13 -1.56
CA THR A 10 -11.07 0.39 -1.47
C THR A 10 -11.34 1.88 -1.56
N ASP A 11 -12.24 2.29 -2.46
CA ASP A 11 -12.65 3.69 -2.76
C ASP A 11 -11.82 4.47 -3.79
N THR A 12 -12.32 5.67 -4.13
CA THR A 12 -11.60 6.70 -4.90
C THR A 12 -10.81 7.57 -3.90
N GLU A 13 -9.62 8.07 -4.27
CA GLU A 13 -8.77 8.95 -3.44
C GLU A 13 -8.13 8.37 -2.14
N VAL A 14 -8.32 7.08 -1.86
CA VAL A 14 -7.64 6.27 -0.82
C VAL A 14 -6.09 6.36 -0.81
N GLY A 15 -5.47 6.95 -1.83
CA GLY A 15 -4.02 7.14 -1.90
C GLY A 15 -3.26 5.99 -2.56
N LYS A 16 -3.90 5.26 -3.48
CA LYS A 16 -3.23 4.24 -4.33
C LYS A 16 -1.98 4.78 -5.04
N THR A 17 -2.02 6.04 -5.52
CA THR A 17 -0.85 6.71 -6.13
C THR A 17 0.29 6.85 -5.12
N VAL A 18 -0.01 7.35 -3.91
CA VAL A 18 0.96 7.54 -2.83
C VAL A 18 1.59 6.20 -2.43
N ALA A 19 0.77 5.17 -2.20
CA ALA A 19 1.25 3.83 -1.88
C ALA A 19 2.10 3.21 -3.01
N SER A 20 1.72 3.41 -4.27
CA SER A 20 2.52 2.94 -5.42
C SER A 20 3.86 3.66 -5.51
N CYS A 21 3.89 4.98 -5.34
CA CYS A 21 5.12 5.76 -5.28
C CYS A 21 6.01 5.29 -4.14
N ALA A 22 5.45 5.08 -2.95
CA ALA A 22 6.18 4.58 -1.78
C ALA A 22 6.81 3.20 -2.04
N LEU A 23 6.05 2.26 -2.63
CA LEU A 23 6.56 0.93 -2.98
C LEU A 23 7.71 1.00 -3.99
N LEU A 24 7.59 1.86 -5.02
CA LEU A 24 8.65 2.07 -6.01
C LEU A 24 9.89 2.71 -5.39
N GLN A 25 9.71 3.72 -4.53
CA GLN A 25 10.82 4.37 -3.83
C GLN A 25 11.54 3.39 -2.89
N ALA A 26 10.80 2.61 -2.10
CA ALA A 26 11.37 1.60 -1.21
C ALA A 26 12.10 0.49 -1.98
N ALA A 27 11.57 0.08 -3.14
CA ALA A 27 12.22 -0.91 -3.99
C ALA A 27 13.49 -0.37 -4.65
N ALA A 28 13.49 0.89 -5.10
CA ALA A 28 14.69 1.55 -5.57
C ALA A 28 15.76 1.67 -4.47
N GLN A 29 15.37 2.05 -3.25
CA GLN A 29 16.25 2.08 -2.07
C GLN A 29 16.81 0.69 -1.72
N SER A 30 16.08 -0.37 -2.03
CA SER A 30 16.49 -1.76 -1.86
C SER A 30 17.32 -2.31 -3.05
N GLY A 31 17.74 -1.44 -3.98
CA GLY A 31 18.60 -1.78 -5.12
C GLY A 31 17.86 -2.39 -6.33
N PHE A 32 16.52 -2.41 -6.33
CA PHE A 32 15.76 -2.89 -7.49
C PHE A 32 15.63 -1.82 -8.57
N ARG A 33 15.69 -2.24 -9.83
CA ARG A 33 15.26 -1.41 -10.97
C ARG A 33 13.73 -1.43 -11.02
N THR A 34 13.12 -0.29 -10.83
CA THR A 34 11.66 -0.15 -10.72
C THR A 34 11.08 0.63 -11.90
N ALA A 35 9.88 0.27 -12.34
CA ALA A 35 9.08 1.06 -13.26
C ALA A 35 7.64 1.13 -12.74
N GLY A 36 7.11 2.34 -12.58
CA GLY A 36 5.71 2.55 -12.30
C GLY A 36 4.90 2.43 -13.58
N TYR A 37 3.80 1.67 -13.56
CA TYR A 37 2.88 1.55 -14.68
C TYR A 37 1.46 1.78 -14.17
N LYS A 38 0.77 2.77 -14.73
CA LYS A 38 -0.63 3.08 -14.40
C LYS A 38 -1.50 2.74 -15.61
N PRO A 39 -2.11 1.54 -15.69
CA PRO A 39 -3.14 1.29 -16.68
C PRO A 39 -4.32 2.22 -16.37
N VAL A 40 -4.90 2.84 -17.39
CA VAL A 40 -6.05 3.73 -17.23
C VAL A 40 -7.21 2.91 -16.65
N ALA A 41 -7.53 3.11 -15.37
CA ALA A 41 -8.70 2.58 -14.70
C ALA A 41 -9.12 3.53 -13.57
N SER A 42 -10.35 4.04 -13.65
CA SER A 42 -11.04 4.79 -12.58
C SER A 42 -12.24 3.97 -12.09
N GLY A 43 -12.48 3.96 -10.77
CA GLY A 43 -13.70 3.38 -10.19
C GLY A 43 -13.72 1.87 -9.94
N SER A 44 -12.57 1.18 -9.87
CA SER A 44 -12.55 -0.25 -9.46
C SER A 44 -12.46 -0.41 -7.94
N GLU A 45 -13.50 -0.97 -7.33
CA GLU A 45 -13.50 -1.42 -5.94
C GLU A 45 -12.99 -2.86 -5.86
N MET A 46 -11.83 -3.07 -5.25
CA MET A 46 -11.31 -4.41 -4.95
C MET A 46 -10.84 -4.43 -3.50
N THR A 47 -11.51 -5.23 -2.68
CA THR A 47 -11.20 -5.44 -1.25
C THR A 47 -10.14 -6.53 -1.08
N ALA A 48 -9.49 -6.58 0.08
CA ALA A 48 -8.57 -7.69 0.43
C ALA A 48 -9.25 -9.06 0.31
N GLN A 49 -10.53 -9.14 0.70
CA GLN A 49 -11.33 -10.35 0.57
C GLN A 49 -11.55 -10.75 -0.91
N ALA A 50 -11.79 -9.78 -1.80
CA ALA A 50 -11.92 -10.05 -3.24
C ALA A 50 -10.61 -10.59 -3.84
N VAL A 51 -9.45 -10.08 -3.41
CA VAL A 51 -8.13 -10.60 -3.84
C VAL A 51 -7.96 -12.06 -3.43
N GLN A 52 -8.32 -12.40 -2.18
CA GLN A 52 -8.24 -13.77 -1.68
C GLN A 52 -9.21 -14.71 -2.40
N GLN A 53 -10.45 -14.27 -2.64
CA GLN A 53 -11.46 -15.04 -3.38
C GLN A 53 -11.07 -15.29 -4.84
N ALA A 54 -10.28 -14.39 -5.45
CA ALA A 54 -9.72 -14.57 -6.79
C ALA A 54 -8.52 -15.55 -6.84
N GLY A 55 -8.15 -16.17 -5.72
CA GLY A 55 -7.00 -17.09 -5.63
C GLY A 55 -5.64 -16.39 -5.69
N LEU A 56 -5.61 -15.06 -5.52
CA LEU A 56 -4.38 -14.28 -5.51
C LEU A 56 -3.76 -14.23 -4.12
N THR A 57 -2.43 -14.20 -4.06
CA THR A 57 -1.71 -14.03 -2.80
C THR A 57 -1.72 -12.57 -2.38
N LEU A 58 -2.27 -12.28 -1.19
CA LEU A 58 -2.12 -10.98 -0.56
C LEU A 58 -0.71 -10.88 0.05
N ALA A 59 0.22 -10.28 -0.70
CA ALA A 59 1.64 -10.25 -0.37
C ALA A 59 2.00 -9.33 0.83
N GLY A 60 1.18 -8.30 1.06
CA GLY A 60 1.33 -7.32 2.13
C GLY A 60 0.28 -6.22 1.99
N TRP A 61 0.20 -5.33 2.98
CA TRP A 61 -0.65 -4.15 2.94
C TRP A 61 0.08 -2.91 3.47
N VAL A 62 -0.38 -1.74 3.04
CA VAL A 62 0.13 -0.43 3.44
C VAL A 62 -1.01 0.33 4.10
N ALA A 63 -0.77 0.87 5.29
CA ALA A 63 -1.67 1.86 5.87
C ALA A 63 -1.30 3.24 5.30
N ASN A 64 -2.30 3.99 4.85
CA ASN A 64 -2.10 5.32 4.28
C ASN A 64 -3.12 6.28 4.90
N ASP A 65 -2.64 7.20 5.72
CA ASP A 65 -3.47 8.20 6.37
C ASP A 65 -3.83 9.31 5.39
N VAL A 66 -5.02 9.22 4.80
CA VAL A 66 -5.54 10.21 3.85
C VAL A 66 -6.06 11.49 4.53
N THR A 67 -6.35 11.41 5.83
CA THR A 67 -6.84 12.52 6.66
C THR A 67 -6.02 12.61 7.94
N PRO A 68 -6.03 13.77 8.63
CA PRO A 68 -5.38 13.90 9.93
C PRO A 68 -5.84 12.80 10.89
N PRO A 69 -4.93 12.18 11.66
CA PRO A 69 -5.27 11.08 12.55
C PRO A 69 -6.26 11.53 13.62
N GLY A 70 -7.38 10.81 13.73
CA GLY A 70 -8.36 11.00 14.79
C GLY A 70 -8.03 10.17 16.04
N ASN A 71 -8.78 10.38 17.13
CA ASN A 71 -8.55 9.74 18.43
C ASN A 71 -8.59 8.19 18.40
N ARG A 72 -9.18 7.58 17.37
CA ARG A 72 -9.37 6.13 17.24
C ARG A 72 -8.38 5.46 16.29
N HIS A 73 -7.39 6.18 15.78
CA HIS A 73 -6.42 5.67 14.80
C HIS A 73 -5.77 4.35 15.29
N ALA A 74 -5.34 4.29 16.56
CA ALA A 74 -4.75 3.09 17.14
C ALA A 74 -5.70 1.87 17.17
N GLU A 75 -6.99 2.08 17.50
CA GLU A 75 -8.01 1.01 17.48
C GLU A 75 -8.25 0.48 16.06
N TYR A 76 -8.27 1.38 15.08
CA TYR A 76 -8.39 1.03 13.66
C TYR A 76 -7.20 0.20 13.20
N MET A 77 -5.98 0.65 13.48
CA MET A 77 -4.75 -0.08 13.12
C MET A 77 -4.67 -1.46 13.78
N ALA A 78 -5.05 -1.58 15.05
CA ALA A 78 -5.12 -2.85 15.74
C ALA A 78 -6.14 -3.80 15.09
N THR A 79 -7.31 -3.28 14.70
CA THR A 79 -8.33 -4.05 14.01
C THR A 79 -7.85 -4.53 12.66
N LEU A 80 -7.34 -3.63 11.82
CA LEU A 80 -6.84 -3.94 10.46
C LEU A 80 -5.71 -4.97 10.49
N THR A 81 -4.76 -4.82 11.41
CA THR A 81 -3.67 -5.79 11.60
C THR A 81 -4.19 -7.17 11.98
N ARG A 82 -5.30 -7.25 12.72
CA ARG A 82 -5.94 -8.52 13.08
C ARG A 82 -6.73 -9.15 11.94
N VAL A 83 -7.46 -8.36 11.13
CA VAL A 83 -8.34 -8.89 10.08
C VAL A 83 -7.63 -9.12 8.74
N ILE A 84 -6.61 -8.32 8.40
CA ILE A 84 -5.87 -8.47 7.16
C ILE A 84 -4.79 -9.54 7.36
N THR A 85 -4.98 -10.71 6.76
CA THR A 85 -4.07 -11.87 6.88
C THR A 85 -2.82 -11.75 5.98
N ALA A 86 -2.19 -10.58 6.00
CA ALA A 86 -0.97 -10.24 5.27
C ALA A 86 -0.10 -9.27 6.09
N PRO A 87 1.21 -9.24 5.87
CA PRO A 87 2.11 -8.38 6.62
C PRO A 87 1.85 -6.90 6.34
N LEU A 88 1.81 -6.09 7.40
CA LEU A 88 1.87 -4.63 7.29
C LEU A 88 3.29 -4.24 6.87
N LEU A 89 3.41 -3.64 5.70
CA LEU A 89 4.69 -3.14 5.16
C LEU A 89 5.08 -1.81 5.82
N GLY A 90 4.09 -1.04 6.28
CA GLY A 90 4.31 0.23 6.95
C GLY A 90 3.09 1.14 6.86
N GLU A 91 3.22 2.28 7.53
CA GLU A 91 2.18 3.32 7.61
C GLU A 91 2.74 4.63 7.05
N ILE A 92 2.06 5.15 6.03
CA ILE A 92 2.35 6.46 5.45
C ILE A 92 1.49 7.48 6.20
N PRO A 93 2.11 8.45 6.92
CA PRO A 93 1.37 9.42 7.70
C PRO A 93 0.61 10.40 6.80
N TRP A 94 -0.30 11.17 7.39
CA TRP A 94 -0.99 12.23 6.66
C TRP A 94 -0.02 13.32 6.20
N LEU A 95 0.10 13.49 4.88
CA LEU A 95 0.97 14.46 4.23
C LEU A 95 0.13 15.53 3.52
N SER A 96 -0.16 16.63 4.21
CA SER A 96 -1.04 17.74 3.78
C SER A 96 -0.80 18.23 2.33
N GLY A 97 -1.46 17.62 1.35
CA GLY A 97 -1.40 17.98 -0.08
C GLY A 97 -0.08 17.72 -0.80
N LYS A 98 0.92 17.11 -0.14
CA LYS A 98 2.26 16.84 -0.73
C LYS A 98 2.60 15.35 -0.79
N ALA A 99 1.62 14.48 -0.57
CA ALA A 99 1.84 13.04 -0.43
C ALA A 99 2.46 12.39 -1.68
N GLU A 100 2.10 12.84 -2.88
CA GLU A 100 2.55 12.21 -4.14
C GLU A 100 4.01 12.53 -4.50
N SER A 101 4.51 13.70 -4.09
CA SER A 101 5.89 14.16 -4.36
C SER A 101 6.82 13.99 -3.16
N ALA A 102 6.31 13.55 -2.02
CA ALA A 102 7.10 13.29 -0.83
C ALA A 102 7.95 12.00 -0.95
N SER A 103 9.04 11.96 -0.19
CA SER A 103 9.80 10.74 0.05
C SER A 103 9.01 9.86 1.03
N THR A 104 8.22 8.94 0.48
CA THR A 104 7.34 8.03 1.22
C THR A 104 7.88 6.61 1.31
N GLY A 105 8.88 6.25 0.49
CA GLY A 105 9.50 4.93 0.51
C GLY A 105 10.10 4.55 1.87
N GLN A 106 10.58 5.53 2.63
CA GLN A 106 11.15 5.34 3.97
C GLN A 106 10.15 4.80 4.99
N TYR A 107 8.84 4.91 4.73
CA TYR A 107 7.80 4.39 5.62
C TYR A 107 7.52 2.91 5.40
N LEU A 108 8.07 2.31 4.33
CA LEU A 108 7.79 0.92 3.95
C LEU A 108 9.00 0.02 4.11
N ASP A 109 8.78 -1.13 4.73
CA ASP A 109 9.75 -2.21 4.86
C ASP A 109 9.40 -3.37 3.91
N LEU A 110 10.07 -3.40 2.76
CA LEU A 110 9.82 -4.44 1.74
C LEU A 110 10.35 -5.82 2.12
N THR A 111 11.17 -5.94 3.16
CA THR A 111 11.63 -7.26 3.65
C THR A 111 10.47 -8.09 4.21
N ARG A 112 9.36 -7.43 4.56
CA ARG A 112 8.14 -8.04 5.08
C ARG A 112 7.24 -8.64 4.02
N LEU A 113 7.47 -8.35 2.73
CA LEU A 113 6.64 -8.92 1.67
C LEU A 113 6.70 -10.45 1.72
N LYS A 114 5.53 -11.11 1.71
CA LYS A 114 5.47 -12.57 1.55
C LYS A 114 6.13 -12.95 0.22
N ALA A 115 6.96 -13.97 0.25
CA ALA A 115 7.45 -14.59 -0.98
C ALA A 115 6.25 -15.13 -1.77
N VAL A 116 6.19 -14.78 -3.06
CA VAL A 116 5.22 -15.28 -4.03
C VAL A 116 5.96 -16.15 -5.02
#